data_AF-A0A7S2GJ86-F1
#
_entry.id   AF-A0A7S2GJ86-F1
#
_cell.length_a   1.000
_cell.length_b   1.000
_cell.length_c   1.000
_cell.angle_alpha   90.00
_cell.angle_beta   90.00
_cell.angle_gamma   90.00
#
_symmetry.space_group_name_H-M   'P 1'
#
loop_
_entity.id
_entity.type
_entity.pdbx_description
1 polymer ?
#
loop_
_entity_poly.entity_id
_entity_poly.type
_entity_poly.pdbx_seq_one_letter_code
_entity_poly.pdbx_strand_id
1 'polypeptide(L)'
;ICGKPRNREGKRKNMMLFRARCSRTAMFETFRKFSPSLLDYTVQLSMKRQFSKQRNQMDHLFRDLPQMPSQEFDNLVEAGRLIFGNRPHSPVRTGNKIIRKKFSGPLLLQQYDKNLHAERLMKKAFPDFLNPKEERREMKLAYLKRRGKGPPKKGAGKRAAKRK
;
A
#
# COMPACT_ATOMS: atom_id res chain seq x y z
N ILE A 1 -52.04 -6.99 11.90
CA ILE A 1 -51.72 -8.21 11.11
C ILE A 1 -50.74 -7.73 10.02
N CYS A 2 -49.42 -7.94 10.02
CA CYS A 2 -48.56 -9.01 10.51
C CYS A 2 -47.24 -8.40 11.04
N GLY A 3 -46.84 -8.73 12.28
CA GLY A 3 -45.51 -8.45 12.79
C GLY A 3 -44.56 -9.61 12.47
N LYS A 4 -43.34 -9.34 12.03
CA LYS A 4 -42.30 -10.37 11.90
C LYS A 4 -41.70 -10.70 13.29
N PRO A 5 -41.63 -11.97 13.69
CA PRO A 5 -41.10 -12.35 15.00
C PRO A 5 -39.57 -12.31 15.05
N ARG A 6 -39.05 -11.94 16.22
CA ARG A 6 -37.63 -11.98 16.60
C ARG A 6 -37.31 -13.37 17.16
N ASN A 7 -36.56 -14.20 16.42
CA ASN A 7 -36.00 -15.43 16.97
C ASN A 7 -34.58 -15.21 17.47
N ARG A 8 -34.46 -15.08 18.80
CA ARG A 8 -33.23 -15.23 19.58
C ARG A 8 -33.25 -16.62 20.22
N GLU A 9 -32.94 -17.68 19.49
CA GLU A 9 -32.70 -18.99 20.09
C GLU A 9 -32.04 -19.87 19.02
N GLY A 10 -30.78 -20.24 19.24
CA GLY A 10 -29.98 -20.97 18.24
C GLY A 10 -28.46 -20.82 18.38
N LYS A 11 -27.97 -20.05 19.35
CA LYS A 11 -26.53 -19.88 19.62
C LYS A 11 -26.12 -20.43 20.99
N ARG A 12 -26.48 -21.68 21.32
CA ARG A 12 -25.98 -22.33 22.56
C ARG A 12 -25.70 -23.82 22.46
N LYS A 13 -25.56 -24.38 21.26
CA LYS A 13 -25.08 -25.75 21.08
C LYS A 13 -23.93 -25.72 20.08
N ASN A 14 -22.73 -25.49 20.62
CA ASN A 14 -21.41 -25.85 20.09
C ASN A 14 -20.35 -25.10 20.91
N MET A 15 -20.43 -25.23 22.22
CA MET A 15 -19.34 -24.90 23.13
C MET A 15 -18.93 -26.22 23.76
N MET A 16 -17.66 -26.58 23.63
CA MET A 16 -17.04 -27.86 24.00
C MET A 16 -17.16 -28.99 22.97
N LEU A 17 -16.30 -28.92 21.97
CA LEU A 17 -15.24 -29.91 21.74
C LEU A 17 -14.47 -29.43 20.51
N PHE A 18 -13.26 -28.91 20.68
CA PHE A 18 -12.17 -29.04 19.70
C PHE A 18 -10.90 -28.44 20.31
N ARG A 19 -10.45 -29.09 21.39
CA ARG A 19 -9.08 -28.98 21.87
C ARG A 19 -8.28 -29.97 21.02
N ALA A 20 -7.85 -29.54 19.83
CA ALA A 20 -6.97 -30.33 18.98
C ALA A 20 -5.93 -29.43 18.31
N ARG A 21 -4.69 -29.87 18.39
CA ARG A 21 -3.46 -29.24 17.92
C ARG A 21 -3.59 -28.77 16.48
N CYS A 22 -3.59 -27.46 16.25
CA CYS A 22 -3.39 -26.91 14.91
C CYS A 22 -1.88 -26.75 14.70
N SER A 23 -1.27 -27.74 14.05
CA SER A 23 0.09 -27.69 13.56
C SER A 23 0.24 -26.55 12.54
N ARG A 24 1.46 -26.02 12.48
CA ARG A 24 1.91 -24.80 11.76
C ARG A 24 1.74 -24.80 10.23
N THR A 25 0.97 -25.71 9.65
CA THR A 25 0.86 -25.92 8.20
C THR A 25 -0.46 -25.46 7.57
N ALA A 26 -1.47 -25.07 8.35
CA ALA A 26 -2.81 -24.78 7.83
C ALA A 26 -3.10 -23.29 7.50
N MET A 27 -2.07 -22.46 7.26
CA MET A 27 -2.26 -21.04 6.87
C MET A 27 -1.75 -20.72 5.46
N PHE A 28 -1.47 -21.75 4.64
CA PHE A 28 -0.91 -21.58 3.30
C PHE A 28 -1.84 -22.05 2.17
N GLU A 29 -3.16 -22.08 2.39
CA GLU A 29 -4.11 -22.63 1.40
C GLU A 29 -5.15 -21.65 0.83
N THR A 30 -5.09 -20.35 1.12
CA THR A 30 -6.04 -19.36 0.53
C THR A 30 -5.41 -18.34 -0.41
N PHE A 31 -4.20 -18.59 -0.92
CA PHE A 31 -3.53 -17.73 -1.90
C PHE A 31 -3.04 -18.51 -3.15
N ARG A 32 -3.91 -19.35 -3.73
CA ARG A 32 -3.69 -19.97 -5.05
C ARG A 32 -4.96 -19.91 -5.91
N LYS A 33 -5.29 -18.71 -6.38
CA LYS A 33 -6.07 -18.50 -7.61
C LYS A 33 -5.30 -17.54 -8.52
N PHE A 34 -4.09 -17.93 -8.87
CA PHE A 34 -3.39 -17.48 -10.06
C PHE A 34 -2.53 -18.68 -10.43
N SER A 35 -2.82 -19.29 -11.57
CA SER A 35 -2.17 -20.51 -12.06
C SER A 35 -0.82 -20.17 -12.68
N PRO A 36 0.33 -20.60 -12.11
CA PRO A 36 1.48 -20.92 -12.92
C PRO A 36 1.34 -22.37 -13.39
N SER A 37 1.66 -22.60 -14.65
CA SER A 37 1.81 -23.92 -15.27
C SER A 37 2.49 -24.91 -14.33
N LEU A 38 1.96 -26.14 -14.27
CA LEU A 38 2.48 -27.27 -13.48
C LEU A 38 3.91 -27.70 -13.87
N LEU A 39 4.54 -27.04 -14.85
CA LEU A 39 5.93 -27.24 -15.27
C LEU A 39 6.94 -26.32 -14.55
N ASP A 40 6.51 -25.32 -13.77
CA ASP A 40 7.44 -24.31 -13.22
C ASP A 40 8.06 -24.69 -11.87
N TYR A 41 7.41 -25.55 -11.07
CA TYR A 41 7.89 -25.87 -9.72
C TYR A 41 9.05 -26.87 -9.69
N THR A 42 9.11 -27.82 -10.63
CA THR A 42 10.21 -28.80 -10.73
C THR A 42 11.48 -28.15 -11.28
N VAL A 43 11.33 -27.26 -12.27
CA VAL A 43 12.44 -26.45 -12.83
C VAL A 43 13.00 -25.49 -11.77
N GLN A 44 12.15 -24.82 -10.98
CA GLN A 44 12.62 -23.94 -9.90
C GLN A 44 13.35 -24.68 -8.76
N LEU A 45 12.91 -25.89 -8.38
CA LEU A 45 13.58 -26.72 -7.38
C LEU A 45 14.89 -27.34 -7.91
N SER A 46 14.91 -27.74 -9.18
CA SER A 46 16.10 -28.20 -9.90
C SER A 46 17.16 -27.10 -9.98
N MET A 47 16.78 -25.88 -10.38
CA MET A 47 17.68 -24.74 -10.41
C MET A 47 18.19 -24.37 -9.02
N LYS A 48 17.35 -24.35 -7.98
CA LYS A 48 17.79 -24.11 -6.59
C LYS A 48 18.80 -25.15 -6.09
N ARG A 49 18.64 -26.43 -6.47
CA ARG A 49 19.58 -27.52 -6.14
C ARG A 49 20.88 -27.44 -6.95
N GLN A 50 20.83 -26.97 -8.20
CA GLN A 50 22.03 -26.69 -8.99
C GLN A 50 22.79 -25.47 -8.43
N PHE A 51 22.11 -24.40 -8.04
CA PHE A 51 22.72 -23.24 -7.37
C PHE A 51 23.28 -23.55 -5.97
N SER A 52 22.75 -24.54 -5.23
CA SER A 52 23.36 -24.96 -3.96
C SER A 52 24.57 -25.87 -4.17
N LYS A 53 24.56 -26.74 -5.20
CA LYS A 53 25.74 -27.55 -5.56
C LYS A 53 26.88 -26.68 -6.08
N GLN A 54 26.59 -25.66 -6.88
CA GLN A 54 27.59 -24.68 -7.34
C GLN A 54 28.17 -23.85 -6.20
N ARG A 55 27.36 -23.44 -5.21
CA ARG A 55 27.86 -22.74 -4.00
C ARG A 55 28.86 -23.61 -3.21
N ASN A 56 28.50 -24.86 -2.94
CA ASN A 56 29.41 -25.80 -2.25
C ASN A 56 30.69 -26.09 -3.07
N GLN A 57 30.61 -26.02 -4.41
CA GLN A 57 31.78 -26.11 -5.30
C GLN A 57 32.62 -24.82 -5.35
N MET A 58 32.13 -23.67 -4.90
CA MET A 58 32.94 -22.45 -4.80
C MET A 58 33.55 -22.28 -3.39
N ASP A 59 32.92 -22.85 -2.36
CA ASP A 59 33.37 -22.76 -0.97
C ASP A 59 34.71 -23.48 -0.71
N HIS A 60 35.04 -24.54 -1.46
CA HIS A 60 36.34 -25.22 -1.32
C HIS A 60 37.47 -24.42 -1.98
N LEU A 61 37.22 -23.81 -3.15
CA LEU A 61 38.19 -22.95 -3.83
C LEU A 61 38.52 -21.69 -3.03
N PHE A 62 37.60 -21.22 -2.18
CA PHE A 62 37.82 -20.06 -1.30
C PHE A 62 38.53 -20.41 0.01
N ARG A 63 38.54 -21.70 0.39
CA ARG A 63 39.12 -22.19 1.65
C ARG A 63 40.65 -22.30 1.60
N ASP A 64 41.19 -22.49 0.39
CA ASP A 64 42.63 -22.70 0.15
C ASP A 64 43.38 -21.40 -0.21
N LEU A 65 42.69 -20.26 -0.28
CA LEU A 65 43.33 -18.96 -0.45
C LEU A 65 44.08 -18.56 0.84
N PRO A 66 45.30 -18.01 0.73
CA PRO A 66 46.00 -17.47 1.89
C PRO A 66 45.10 -16.43 2.56
N GLN A 67 44.74 -16.71 3.81
CA GLN A 67 43.99 -15.78 4.62
C GLN A 67 44.91 -14.61 4.94
N MET A 68 44.64 -13.47 4.32
CA MET A 68 45.32 -12.22 4.64
C MET A 68 45.26 -11.97 6.15
N PRO A 69 46.33 -11.45 6.78
CA PRO A 69 46.30 -11.14 8.20
C PRO A 69 45.18 -10.14 8.48
N SER A 70 44.45 -10.35 9.58
CA SER A 70 43.26 -9.56 9.94
C SER A 70 43.53 -8.05 9.95
N GLN A 71 44.72 -7.64 10.36
CA GLN A 71 45.15 -6.24 10.41
C GLN A 71 45.20 -5.58 9.03
N GLU A 72 45.74 -6.26 8.02
CA GLU A 72 45.82 -5.72 6.66
C GLU A 72 44.43 -5.58 6.04
N PHE A 73 43.55 -6.53 6.33
CA PHE A 73 42.15 -6.46 5.90
C PHE A 73 41.44 -5.25 6.53
N ASP A 74 41.61 -5.02 7.83
CA ASP A 74 41.03 -3.87 8.53
C ASP A 74 41.53 -2.53 7.96
N ASN A 75 42.83 -2.44 7.64
CA ASN A 75 43.43 -1.26 7.01
C ASN A 75 42.86 -1.00 5.60
N LEU A 76 42.67 -2.05 4.80
CA LEU A 76 42.06 -1.94 3.47
C LEU A 76 40.59 -1.52 3.55
N VAL A 77 39.85 -2.07 4.51
CA VAL A 77 38.45 -1.68 4.79
C VAL A 77 38.38 -0.21 5.21
N GLU A 78 39.31 0.25 6.05
CA GLU A 78 39.40 1.65 6.44
C GLU A 78 39.79 2.56 5.26
N ALA A 79 40.80 2.18 4.47
CA ALA A 79 41.20 2.94 3.29
C ALA A 79 40.03 3.08 2.29
N GLY A 80 39.33 1.99 2.00
CA GLY A 80 38.13 2.01 1.16
C GLY A 80 37.01 2.87 1.76
N ARG A 81 36.86 2.85 3.09
CA ARG A 81 35.90 3.72 3.79
C ARG A 81 36.21 5.19 3.57
N LEU A 82 37.47 5.59 3.69
CA LEU A 82 37.94 6.97 3.51
C LEU A 82 37.81 7.41 2.05
N ILE A 83 38.23 6.57 1.10
CA ILE A 83 38.18 6.86 -0.34
C ILE A 83 36.73 7.08 -0.80
N PHE A 84 35.82 6.20 -0.41
CA PHE A 84 34.43 6.25 -0.88
C PHE A 84 33.48 7.03 0.04
N GLY A 85 34.00 7.64 1.11
CA GLY A 85 33.17 8.38 2.08
C GLY A 85 32.13 7.50 2.79
N ASN A 86 32.39 6.19 2.90
CA ASN A 86 31.51 5.29 3.61
C ASN A 86 31.62 5.53 5.13
N ARG A 87 30.56 5.20 5.87
CA ARG A 87 30.58 5.29 7.33
C ARG A 87 31.14 4.00 7.94
N PRO A 88 31.88 4.04 9.08
CA PRO A 88 32.36 2.82 9.71
C PRO A 88 31.20 1.92 10.14
N HIS A 89 31.42 0.61 10.08
CA HIS A 89 30.48 -0.36 10.63
C HIS A 89 30.49 -0.23 12.15
N SER A 90 29.33 0.06 12.73
CA SER A 90 29.15 0.10 14.19
C SER A 90 27.96 -0.77 14.55
N PRO A 91 28.03 -1.56 15.63
CA PRO A 91 26.89 -2.33 16.12
C PRO A 91 25.79 -1.43 16.72
N VAL A 92 26.08 -0.14 16.93
CA VAL A 92 25.17 0.83 17.53
C VAL A 92 24.18 1.40 16.49
N ARG A 93 22.93 1.60 16.90
CA ARG A 93 21.87 2.21 16.07
C ARG A 93 22.13 3.68 15.79
N THR A 94 22.95 3.95 14.79
CA THR A 94 23.41 5.31 14.45
C THR A 94 22.48 6.01 13.43
N GLY A 95 21.27 5.49 13.18
CA GLY A 95 20.29 6.13 12.28
C GLY A 95 20.60 6.11 10.77
N ASN A 96 21.68 5.46 10.30
CA ASN A 96 22.08 5.46 8.88
C ASN A 96 20.95 4.97 7.95
N LYS A 97 20.17 3.99 8.42
CA LYS A 97 19.02 3.44 7.70
C LYS A 97 17.96 4.51 7.39
N ILE A 98 17.84 5.55 8.22
CA ILE A 98 16.88 6.64 8.01
C ILE A 98 17.46 7.63 7.00
N ILE A 99 18.73 8.03 7.16
CA ILE A 99 19.41 8.99 6.28
C ILE A 99 19.52 8.47 4.84
N ARG A 100 19.76 7.16 4.66
CA ARG A 100 19.84 6.53 3.33
C ARG A 100 18.49 6.45 2.61
N LYS A 101 17.36 6.66 3.30
CA LYS A 101 16.06 6.67 2.63
C LYS A 101 15.96 7.91 1.76
N LYS A 102 15.59 7.71 0.50
CA LYS A 102 15.24 8.82 -0.39
C LYS A 102 14.03 9.55 0.19
N PHE A 103 14.07 10.87 0.20
CA PHE A 103 12.96 11.69 0.66
C PHE A 103 11.75 11.53 -0.30
N SER A 104 10.60 11.10 0.23
CA SER A 104 9.38 10.86 -0.55
C SER A 104 8.42 12.04 -0.57
N GLY A 105 8.69 13.11 0.18
CA GLY A 105 7.81 14.28 0.29
C GLY A 105 7.37 14.89 -1.05
N PRO A 106 8.27 15.20 -2.01
CA PRO A 106 7.85 15.79 -3.30
C PRO A 106 6.99 14.84 -4.13
N LEU A 107 7.29 13.53 -4.08
CA LEU A 107 6.50 12.52 -4.77
C LEU A 107 5.08 12.44 -4.19
N LEU A 108 4.95 12.49 -2.86
CA LEU A 108 3.65 12.48 -2.19
C LEU A 108 2.84 13.76 -2.48
N LEU A 109 3.51 14.90 -2.58
CA LEU A 109 2.85 16.16 -2.95
C LEU A 109 2.33 16.17 -4.39
N GLN A 110 2.97 15.39 -5.28
CA GLN A 110 2.58 15.22 -6.68
C GLN A 110 1.51 14.14 -6.88
N GLN A 111 1.05 13.47 -5.82
CA GLN A 111 0.11 12.34 -5.92
C GLN A 111 -1.21 12.70 -6.63
N TYR A 112 -1.66 13.93 -6.45
CA TYR A 112 -2.76 14.48 -7.24
C TYR A 112 -2.19 15.59 -8.11
N ASP A 113 -2.42 15.48 -9.42
CA ASP A 113 -2.09 16.54 -10.34
C ASP A 113 -2.69 17.85 -9.81
N LYS A 114 -1.86 18.87 -9.68
CA LYS A 114 -2.36 20.21 -9.39
C LYS A 114 -3.25 20.55 -10.55
N ASN A 115 -4.56 20.54 -10.31
CA ASN A 115 -5.54 20.78 -11.35
C ASN A 115 -5.34 22.19 -11.91
N LEU A 116 -4.53 22.29 -12.97
CA LEU A 116 -4.61 23.33 -13.98
C LEU A 116 -5.91 23.06 -14.72
N HIS A 117 -7.05 23.23 -14.04
CA HIS A 117 -8.34 23.01 -14.64
C HIS A 117 -8.43 23.98 -15.82
N ALA A 118 -8.35 23.45 -17.04
CA ALA A 118 -8.54 24.21 -18.26
C ALA A 118 -9.85 25.03 -18.15
N GLU A 119 -10.87 24.44 -17.55
CA GLU A 119 -12.13 25.07 -17.17
C GLU A 119 -11.96 26.36 -16.34
N ARG A 120 -11.07 26.38 -15.35
CA ARG A 120 -10.81 27.57 -14.50
C ARG A 120 -10.06 28.65 -15.29
N LEU A 121 -9.12 28.27 -16.15
CA LEU A 121 -8.41 29.20 -17.02
C LEU A 121 -9.36 29.83 -18.04
N MET A 122 -10.20 29.01 -18.67
CA MET A 122 -11.23 29.48 -19.60
C MET A 122 -12.23 30.40 -18.93
N LYS A 123 -12.66 30.10 -17.70
CA LYS A 123 -13.55 30.99 -16.92
C LYS A 123 -12.89 32.31 -16.50
N LYS A 124 -11.56 32.33 -16.32
CA LYS A 124 -10.81 33.56 -16.06
C LYS A 124 -10.67 34.42 -17.33
N ALA A 125 -10.50 33.79 -18.49
CA ALA A 125 -10.39 34.47 -19.77
C ALA A 125 -11.74 34.94 -20.32
N PHE A 126 -12.77 34.10 -20.18
CA PHE A 126 -14.14 34.32 -20.65
C PHE A 126 -15.10 34.12 -19.49
N PRO A 127 -15.62 35.20 -18.87
CA PRO A 127 -16.47 35.09 -17.68
C PRO A 127 -17.80 34.37 -17.95
N ASP A 128 -18.29 34.44 -19.18
CA ASP A 128 -19.56 33.81 -19.60
C ASP A 128 -19.40 32.34 -20.02
N PHE A 129 -18.17 31.81 -20.01
CA PHE A 129 -17.92 30.42 -20.33
C PHE A 129 -18.51 29.50 -19.25
N LEU A 130 -19.48 28.69 -19.65
CA LEU A 130 -20.09 27.65 -18.82
C LEU A 130 -19.66 26.26 -19.30
N ASN A 131 -19.19 25.45 -18.37
CA ASN A 131 -18.94 24.04 -18.64
C ASN A 131 -20.28 23.31 -18.87
N PRO A 132 -20.34 22.27 -19.71
CA PRO A 132 -21.57 21.51 -19.95
C PRO A 132 -22.14 20.86 -18.66
N LYS A 133 -21.27 20.57 -17.68
CA LYS A 133 -21.67 20.10 -16.36
C LYS A 133 -22.31 21.21 -15.52
N GLU A 134 -21.80 22.43 -15.62
CA GLU A 134 -22.33 23.61 -14.92
C GLU A 134 -23.69 24.00 -15.51
N GLU A 135 -23.80 24.09 -16.83
CA GLU A 135 -25.05 24.37 -17.54
C GLU A 135 -26.15 23.35 -17.19
N ARG A 136 -25.83 22.04 -17.22
CA ARG A 136 -26.77 20.99 -16.80
C ARG A 136 -27.20 21.14 -15.34
N ARG A 137 -26.29 21.55 -14.46
CA ARG A 137 -26.58 21.78 -13.04
C ARG A 137 -27.54 22.96 -12.87
N GLU A 138 -27.34 24.04 -13.62
CA GLU A 138 -28.21 25.23 -13.61
C GLU A 138 -29.61 24.89 -14.13
N MET A 139 -29.70 24.20 -15.27
CA MET A 139 -30.96 23.75 -15.85
C MET A 139 -31.75 22.86 -14.89
N LYS A 140 -31.08 21.89 -14.25
CA LYS A 140 -31.69 21.02 -13.23
C LYS A 140 -32.19 21.82 -12.04
N LEU A 141 -31.44 22.81 -11.58
CA LEU A 141 -31.79 23.64 -10.43
C LEU A 141 -32.99 24.54 -10.75
N ALA A 142 -33.03 25.14 -11.95
CA ALA A 142 -34.16 25.93 -12.43
C ALA A 142 -35.44 25.09 -12.51
N TYR A 143 -35.34 23.89 -13.07
CA TYR A 143 -36.45 22.92 -13.11
C TYR A 143 -36.97 22.54 -11.72
N LEU A 144 -36.08 22.26 -10.76
CA LEU A 144 -36.47 21.93 -9.39
C LEU A 144 -37.14 23.10 -8.68
N LYS A 145 -36.65 24.33 -8.89
CA LYS A 145 -37.26 25.55 -8.35
C LYS A 145 -38.69 25.73 -8.88
N ARG A 146 -38.92 25.55 -10.19
CA ARG A 146 -40.27 25.61 -10.79
C ARG A 146 -41.24 24.61 -10.15
N ARG A 147 -40.74 23.43 -9.75
CA ARG A 147 -41.53 22.40 -9.06
C ARG A 147 -41.71 22.63 -7.55
N GLY A 148 -41.12 23.68 -6.97
CA GLY A 148 -41.07 23.86 -5.51
C GLY A 148 -40.21 22.81 -4.79
N LYS A 149 -39.42 22.02 -5.52
CA LYS A 149 -38.50 21.00 -4.99
C LYS A 149 -37.05 21.49 -4.95
N GLY A 150 -36.85 22.79 -5.07
CA GLY A 150 -35.54 23.41 -4.91
C GLY A 150 -35.03 23.28 -3.47
N PRO A 151 -33.71 23.28 -3.26
CA PRO A 151 -33.15 23.32 -1.90
C PRO A 151 -33.64 24.59 -1.18
N PRO A 152 -34.08 24.50 0.10
CA PRO A 152 -34.50 25.67 0.86
C PRO A 152 -33.30 26.58 1.15
N LYS A 153 -33.58 27.83 1.52
CA LYS A 153 -32.55 28.77 1.99
C LYS A 153 -31.75 28.13 3.12
N LYS A 154 -30.42 28.28 3.09
CA LYS A 154 -29.53 27.80 4.17
C LYS A 154 -30.03 28.32 5.51
N GLY A 155 -30.14 27.45 6.50
CA GLY A 155 -30.68 27.79 7.83
C GLY A 155 -32.21 27.77 7.93
N ALA A 156 -32.96 27.87 6.81
CA ALA A 156 -34.42 27.78 6.77
C ALA A 156 -34.92 26.34 6.49
N GLY A 157 -34.18 25.34 6.96
CA GLY A 157 -34.59 23.95 6.81
C GLY A 157 -35.79 23.60 7.69
N LYS A 158 -36.49 22.51 7.37
CA LYS A 158 -37.67 22.04 8.14
C LYS A 158 -37.42 21.92 9.66
N ARG A 159 -36.19 21.59 10.07
CA ARG A 159 -35.81 21.49 11.50
C ARG A 159 -35.65 22.84 12.19
N ALA A 160 -35.24 23.88 11.47
CA ALA A 160 -35.10 25.23 12.03
C ALA A 160 -36.48 25.85 12.31
N ALA A 161 -37.46 25.59 11.44
CA ALA A 161 -38.84 26.02 11.64
C ALA A 161 -39.51 25.42 12.88
N LYS A 162 -39.05 24.25 13.37
CA LYS A 162 -39.62 23.59 14.57
C LYS A 162 -39.09 24.10 15.90
N ARG A 163 -38.05 24.95 15.89
CA ARG A 163 -37.41 25.50 17.10
C ARG A 163 -37.87 26.93 17.43
N LYS A 164 -38.75 27.50 16.61
CA LYS A 164 -39.58 28.66 16.97
C LYS A 164 -40.86 28.14 17.58
#